data_AF-A0AAD3NJP6-F1
#
_entry.id   AF-A0AAD3NJP6-F1
#
_cell.length_a   1.000
_cell.length_b   1.000
_cell.length_c   1.000
_cell.angle_alpha   90.00
_cell.angle_beta   90.00
_cell.angle_gamma   90.00
#
_symmetry.space_group_name_H-M   'P 1'
#
loop_
_entity.id
_entity.type
_entity.pdbx_description
1 polymer ?
#
loop_
_entity_poly.entity_id
_entity_poly.type
_entity_poly.pdbx_seq_one_letter_code
_entity_poly.pdbx_strand_id
1 'polypeptide(L)'
;MAEGEFEEESKQPVLSEQQKHQLKHRELFLSRQFESLPATHIRGKCNVTLLNETDVLAGYLEKEDCFFYSLVFDPVQKTLLADQGEIRVGSKYQAEIPDKLAEGESDNRVQEKLETKVWDPNNQLKDPQIDQFLVVARAVGTFARALDCSSSIRQPSLHMSAAAASRDITL
;
A
#
# COMPACT_ATOMS: atom_id res chain seq x y z
N MET A 1 24.11 6.54 29.73
CA MET A 1 23.22 5.53 30.35
C MET A 1 21.91 5.54 29.60
N ALA A 2 21.78 4.62 28.64
CA ALA A 2 20.55 4.03 28.13
C ALA A 2 20.97 3.16 26.91
N GLU A 3 21.80 2.14 27.17
CA GLU A 3 21.91 1.01 26.26
C GLU A 3 20.69 0.13 26.59
N GLY A 4 19.60 0.40 25.88
CA GLY A 4 18.37 -0.39 25.97
C GLY A 4 18.49 -1.54 24.99
N GLU A 5 18.75 -2.72 25.56
CA GLU A 5 18.62 -4.06 24.98
C GLU A 5 17.49 -4.13 23.94
N PHE A 6 17.86 -4.25 22.67
CA PHE A 6 16.96 -4.65 21.58
C PHE A 6 17.57 -5.87 20.88
N GLU A 7 17.97 -6.86 21.67
CA GLU A 7 18.09 -8.23 21.18
C GLU A 7 16.74 -8.89 21.44
N GLU A 8 15.82 -8.70 20.49
CA GLU A 8 14.60 -9.50 20.45
C GLU A 8 15.06 -10.95 20.15
N GLU A 9 15.25 -11.74 21.20
CA GLU A 9 15.53 -13.18 21.11
C GLU A 9 14.53 -13.79 20.12
N SER A 10 15.04 -14.20 18.95
CA SER A 10 14.29 -14.96 17.97
C SER A 10 13.51 -16.06 18.69
N LYS A 11 12.17 -15.99 18.67
CA LYS A 11 11.22 -16.94 19.28
C LYS A 11 11.26 -18.33 18.64
N GLN A 12 12.42 -18.74 18.13
CA GLN A 12 12.61 -20.05 17.54
C GLN A 12 12.86 -21.07 18.65
N PRO A 13 12.16 -22.21 18.64
CA PRO A 13 12.44 -23.30 19.57
C PRO A 13 13.91 -23.74 19.40
N VAL A 14 14.56 -24.11 20.51
CA VAL A 14 15.95 -24.60 20.48
C VAL A 14 16.01 -25.89 19.67
N LEU A 15 16.63 -25.82 18.49
CA LEU A 15 16.79 -26.97 17.59
C LEU A 15 18.09 -27.72 17.91
N SER A 16 18.05 -29.05 17.84
CA SER A 16 19.26 -29.87 17.92
C SER A 16 20.17 -29.65 16.71
N GLU A 17 21.47 -29.96 16.84
CA GLU A 17 22.42 -29.85 15.72
C GLU A 17 22.00 -30.70 14.51
N GLN A 18 21.40 -31.87 14.76
CA GLN A 18 20.87 -32.72 13.70
C GLN A 18 19.69 -32.05 12.98
N GLN A 19 18.78 -31.40 13.72
CA GLN A 19 17.64 -30.69 13.13
C GLN A 19 18.07 -29.47 12.33
N LYS A 20 19.06 -28.70 12.83
CA LYS A 20 19.66 -27.59 12.08
C LYS A 20 20.29 -28.06 10.77
N HIS A 21 21.01 -29.19 10.81
CA HIS A 21 21.57 -29.79 9.61
C HIS A 21 20.47 -30.20 8.62
N GLN A 22 19.39 -30.82 9.08
CA GLN A 22 18.25 -31.17 8.23
C GLN A 22 17.56 -29.96 7.62
N LEU A 23 17.42 -28.87 8.36
CA LEU A 23 16.82 -27.62 7.86
C LEU A 23 17.63 -26.99 6.72
N LYS A 24 18.96 -27.09 6.75
CA LYS A 24 19.80 -26.63 5.64
C LYS A 24 19.49 -27.35 4.32
N HIS A 25 19.03 -28.60 4.38
CA HIS A 25 18.59 -29.35 3.19
C HIS A 25 17.18 -28.96 2.73
N ARG A 26 16.43 -28.18 3.53
CA ARG A 26 15.09 -27.68 3.20
C ARG A 26 15.11 -26.26 2.66
N GLU A 27 16.24 -25.57 2.73
CA GLU A 27 16.43 -24.24 2.15
C GLU A 27 16.75 -24.34 0.66
N LEU A 28 15.98 -23.61 -0.15
CA LEU A 28 16.18 -23.45 -1.59
C LEU A 28 16.41 -21.98 -1.93
N PHE A 29 17.04 -21.71 -3.07
CA PHE A 29 17.13 -20.35 -3.60
C PHE A 29 16.24 -20.20 -4.82
N LEU A 30 15.41 -19.16 -4.82
CA LEU A 30 14.63 -18.80 -5.99
C LEU A 30 15.55 -18.12 -7.00
N SER A 31 15.75 -18.74 -8.17
CA SER A 31 16.47 -18.09 -9.27
C SER A 31 15.51 -17.60 -10.34
N ARG A 32 15.87 -16.53 -11.06
CA ARG A 32 15.11 -16.04 -12.24
C ARG A 32 15.44 -16.83 -13.52
N GLN A 33 16.06 -18.00 -13.38
CA GLN A 33 16.38 -18.88 -14.51
C GLN A 33 15.11 -19.57 -14.99
N PHE A 34 14.87 -19.54 -16.30
CA PHE A 34 13.73 -20.18 -16.94
C PHE A 34 14.20 -21.35 -17.79
N GLU A 35 13.60 -22.51 -17.58
CA GLU A 35 13.87 -23.73 -18.35
C GLU A 35 12.54 -24.37 -18.77
N SER A 36 12.53 -24.98 -19.96
CA SER A 36 11.37 -25.71 -20.47
C SER A 36 11.68 -27.20 -20.49
N LEU A 37 10.92 -27.98 -19.73
CA LEU A 37 11.07 -29.44 -19.61
C LEU A 37 9.73 -30.14 -19.87
N PRO A 38 9.74 -31.34 -20.48
CA PRO A 38 8.55 -32.17 -20.60
C PRO A 38 7.98 -32.55 -19.23
N ALA A 39 6.64 -32.63 -19.13
CA ALA A 39 5.92 -32.98 -17.90
C ALA A 39 6.31 -34.37 -17.34
N THR A 40 6.87 -35.26 -18.16
CA THR A 40 7.37 -36.58 -17.75
C THR A 40 8.52 -36.51 -16.74
N HIS A 41 9.17 -35.37 -16.57
CA HIS A 41 10.23 -35.18 -15.56
C HIS A 41 9.68 -34.97 -14.14
N ILE A 42 8.38 -34.67 -13.98
CA ILE A 42 7.76 -34.39 -12.69
C ILE A 42 7.52 -35.70 -11.94
N ARG A 43 8.16 -35.87 -10.78
CA ARG A 43 8.03 -37.08 -9.93
C ARG A 43 7.06 -36.93 -8.76
N GLY A 44 6.72 -35.70 -8.40
CA GLY A 44 5.89 -35.41 -7.24
C GLY A 44 5.66 -33.92 -7.09
N LYS A 45 4.74 -33.57 -6.18
CA LYS A 45 4.42 -32.18 -5.83
C LYS A 45 5.06 -31.86 -4.49
N CYS A 46 5.78 -30.75 -4.41
CA CYS A 46 6.32 -30.21 -3.16
C CYS A 46 5.65 -28.88 -2.80
N ASN A 47 5.87 -28.41 -1.57
CA ASN A 47 5.47 -27.09 -1.10
C ASN A 47 6.71 -26.26 -0.77
N VAL A 48 6.82 -25.10 -1.41
CA VAL A 48 7.92 -24.16 -1.21
C VAL A 48 7.32 -22.81 -0.82
N THR A 49 7.63 -22.32 0.39
CA THR A 49 7.10 -21.05 0.92
C THR A 49 8.22 -20.04 1.15
N LEU A 50 7.90 -18.74 1.04
CA LEU A 50 8.79 -17.68 1.48
C LEU A 50 8.87 -17.73 3.01
N LEU A 51 10.09 -17.74 3.56
CA LEU A 51 10.29 -17.73 5.00
C LEU A 51 9.90 -16.36 5.57
N ASN A 52 8.83 -16.31 6.36
CA ASN A 52 8.47 -15.10 7.11
C ASN A 52 9.23 -15.06 8.43
N GLU A 53 9.48 -13.85 8.96
CA GLU A 53 10.15 -13.66 10.26
C GLU A 53 9.39 -14.32 11.42
N THR A 54 8.07 -14.51 11.27
CA THR A 54 7.21 -15.15 12.26
C THR A 54 7.11 -16.67 12.12
N ASP A 55 7.71 -17.26 11.08
CA ASP A 55 7.59 -18.70 10.82
C ASP A 55 8.43 -19.52 11.80
N VAL A 56 7.86 -20.64 12.26
CA VAL A 56 8.56 -21.60 13.12
C VAL A 56 9.29 -22.60 12.25
N LEU A 57 10.63 -22.51 12.21
CA LEU A 57 11.47 -23.39 11.38
C LEU A 57 11.23 -24.88 11.60
N ALA A 58 10.91 -25.30 12.83
CA ALA A 58 10.61 -26.70 13.14
C ALA A 58 9.46 -27.28 12.30
N GLY A 59 8.48 -26.45 11.91
CA GLY A 59 7.34 -26.87 11.08
C GLY A 59 7.75 -27.39 9.71
N TYR A 60 8.87 -26.93 9.16
CA TYR A 60 9.39 -27.42 7.88
C TYR A 60 9.92 -28.86 7.98
N LEU A 61 10.30 -29.34 9.18
CA LEU A 61 10.77 -30.71 9.39
C LEU A 61 9.62 -31.71 9.59
N GLU A 62 8.39 -31.25 9.86
CA GLU A 62 7.24 -32.12 10.12
C GLU A 62 6.80 -32.93 8.90
N LYS A 63 7.07 -32.41 7.69
CA LYS A 63 6.73 -33.05 6.41
C LYS A 63 7.97 -33.12 5.54
N GLU A 64 8.11 -34.19 4.77
CA GLU A 64 9.25 -34.38 3.85
C GLU A 64 9.19 -33.43 2.64
N ASP A 65 7.98 -33.08 2.19
CA ASP A 65 7.76 -32.27 0.97
C ASP A 65 7.72 -30.75 1.23
N CYS A 66 8.17 -30.30 2.39
CA CYS A 66 8.16 -28.89 2.79
C CYS A 66 9.56 -28.27 2.71
N PHE A 67 9.67 -27.21 1.91
CA PHE A 67 10.87 -26.43 1.68
C PHE A 67 10.58 -24.94 1.87
N PHE A 68 11.62 -24.13 2.06
CA PHE A 68 11.50 -22.69 2.13
C PHE A 68 12.60 -21.99 1.35
N TYR A 69 12.38 -20.72 1.04
CA TYR A 69 13.42 -19.81 0.53
C TYR A 69 13.36 -18.49 1.29
N SER A 70 14.53 -17.91 1.53
CA SER A 70 14.71 -16.60 2.18
C SER A 70 15.42 -15.60 1.25
N LEU A 71 16.14 -16.13 0.25
CA LEU A 71 16.98 -15.38 -0.67
C LEU A 71 16.65 -15.73 -2.13
N VAL A 72 16.83 -14.75 -2.99
CA VAL A 72 16.75 -14.86 -4.45
C VAL A 72 18.18 -14.94 -4.99
N PHE A 73 18.48 -15.95 -5.80
CA PHE A 73 19.79 -16.13 -6.44
C PHE A 73 19.81 -15.49 -7.83
N ASP A 74 20.78 -14.61 -8.08
CA ASP A 74 21.10 -14.11 -9.42
C ASP A 74 22.16 -15.03 -10.07
N PRO A 75 21.78 -15.85 -11.07
CA PRO A 75 22.72 -16.77 -11.71
C PRO A 75 23.77 -16.05 -12.57
N VAL A 76 23.52 -14.83 -13.01
CA VAL A 76 24.45 -14.04 -13.84
C VAL A 76 25.55 -13.45 -12.97
N GLN A 77 25.17 -12.84 -11.85
CA GLN A 77 26.10 -12.20 -10.92
C GLN A 77 26.67 -13.15 -9.87
N LYS A 78 26.08 -14.34 -9.70
CA LYS A 78 26.37 -15.31 -8.64
C LYS A 78 26.22 -14.71 -7.24
N THR A 79 25.21 -13.86 -7.06
CA THR A 79 24.90 -13.17 -5.81
C THR A 79 23.59 -13.66 -5.21
N LEU A 80 23.45 -13.54 -3.90
CA LEU A 80 22.19 -13.77 -3.18
C LEU A 80 21.61 -12.42 -2.77
N LEU A 81 20.33 -12.22 -3.08
CA LEU A 81 19.57 -11.01 -2.79
C LEU A 81 18.48 -11.39 -1.79
N ALA A 82 18.35 -10.64 -0.70
CA ALA A 82 17.15 -10.75 0.13
C ALA A 82 15.96 -10.14 -0.62
N ASP A 83 14.81 -10.84 -0.60
CA ASP A 83 13.54 -10.29 -1.12
C ASP A 83 12.94 -9.23 -0.18
N GLN A 84 13.64 -8.95 0.92
CA GLN A 84 13.22 -7.98 1.91
C GLN A 84 13.59 -6.56 1.46
N GLY A 85 12.61 -5.67 1.43
CA GLY A 85 12.86 -4.25 1.21
C GLY A 85 13.81 -3.70 2.27
N GLU A 86 14.99 -3.27 1.84
CA GLU A 86 16.02 -2.74 2.75
C GLU A 86 15.85 -1.22 2.91
N ILE A 87 15.69 -0.75 4.15
CA ILE A 87 15.78 0.67 4.45
C ILE A 87 17.25 1.07 4.41
N ARG A 88 17.59 1.98 3.49
CA ARG A 88 18.96 2.43 3.31
C ARG A 88 19.20 3.76 4.01
N VAL A 89 20.31 3.83 4.74
CA VAL A 89 20.77 5.04 5.45
C VAL A 89 21.98 5.64 4.72
N GLY A 90 22.04 6.97 4.66
CA GLY A 90 23.15 7.71 4.06
C GLY A 90 22.69 8.95 3.29
N SER A 91 23.63 9.85 3.02
CA SER A 91 23.38 11.16 2.39
C SER A 91 22.70 11.09 1.02
N LYS A 92 22.85 9.97 0.29
CA LYS A 92 22.16 9.74 -1.00
C LYS A 92 20.69 9.32 -0.87
N TYR A 93 20.24 9.00 0.33
CA TYR A 93 18.87 8.53 0.60
C TYR A 93 18.13 9.45 1.57
N GLN A 94 18.84 10.10 2.49
CA GLN A 94 18.27 11.00 3.48
C GLN A 94 18.10 12.40 2.90
N ALA A 95 16.96 13.04 3.19
CA ALA A 95 16.73 14.44 2.85
C ALA A 95 17.61 15.36 3.72
N GLU A 96 18.01 16.50 3.16
CA GLU A 96 18.60 17.58 3.94
C GLU A 96 17.52 18.20 4.83
N ILE A 97 17.82 18.29 6.12
CA ILE A 97 16.89 18.85 7.12
C ILE A 97 17.03 20.37 7.07
N PRO A 98 15.96 21.13 6.75
CA PRO A 98 16.01 22.58 6.78
C PRO A 98 16.26 23.10 8.20
N ASP A 99 17.11 24.12 8.32
CA ASP A 99 17.38 24.77 9.60
C ASP A 99 16.12 25.46 10.15
N LYS A 100 16.04 25.52 11.48
CA LYS A 100 14.98 26.24 12.16
C LYS A 100 15.17 27.74 11.95
N LEU A 101 14.12 28.43 11.50
CA LEU A 101 14.09 29.89 11.39
C LEU A 101 14.38 30.57 12.74
N ALA A 102 15.12 31.68 12.70
CA ALA A 102 15.42 32.47 13.88
C ALA A 102 14.16 33.18 14.42
N GLU A 103 14.19 33.60 15.68
CA GLU A 103 13.09 34.38 16.25
C GLU A 103 12.92 35.72 15.50
N GLY A 104 11.73 35.94 14.95
CA GLY A 104 11.39 37.12 14.15
C GLY A 104 11.67 36.99 12.64
N GLU A 105 12.26 35.88 12.19
CA GLU A 105 12.43 35.59 10.77
C GLU A 105 11.14 35.01 10.15
N SER A 106 10.81 35.44 8.93
CA SER A 106 9.67 34.92 8.16
C SER A 106 10.13 33.90 7.13
N ASP A 107 9.31 32.88 6.88
CA ASP A 107 9.54 31.85 5.87
C ASP A 107 9.39 32.34 4.42
N ASN A 108 9.00 33.61 4.21
CA ASN A 108 8.84 34.27 2.92
C ASN A 108 7.89 33.55 1.93
N ARG A 109 7.03 32.64 2.42
CA ARG A 109 6.07 31.92 1.58
C ARG A 109 4.86 32.82 1.29
N VAL A 110 4.51 32.93 0.01
CA VAL A 110 3.34 33.70 -0.44
C VAL A 110 2.15 32.75 -0.54
N GLN A 111 1.25 32.77 0.45
CA GLN A 111 0.13 31.81 0.56
C GLN A 111 -0.81 31.87 -0.64
N GLU A 112 -1.04 33.05 -1.22
CA GLU A 112 -1.94 33.25 -2.37
C GLU A 112 -1.46 32.54 -3.64
N LYS A 113 -0.17 32.18 -3.71
CA LYS A 113 0.39 31.38 -4.81
C LYS A 113 0.37 29.87 -4.53
N LEU A 114 0.18 29.47 -3.27
CA LEU A 114 0.25 28.08 -2.83
C LEU A 114 -1.14 27.46 -2.68
N GLU A 115 -2.12 28.25 -2.28
CA GLU A 115 -3.47 27.77 -2.01
C GLU A 115 -4.55 28.82 -2.28
N THR A 116 -5.79 28.34 -2.40
CA THR A 116 -6.98 29.18 -2.55
C THR A 116 -8.10 28.58 -1.70
N LYS A 117 -8.68 29.38 -0.80
CA LYS A 117 -9.77 28.94 0.08
C LYS A 117 -11.04 28.73 -0.75
N VAL A 118 -11.58 27.51 -0.74
CA VAL A 118 -12.82 27.14 -1.46
C VAL A 118 -14.04 27.09 -0.52
N TRP A 119 -13.84 26.79 0.76
CA TRP A 119 -14.89 26.74 1.77
C TRP A 119 -14.38 27.29 3.11
N ASP A 120 -15.20 28.08 3.79
CA ASP A 120 -14.89 28.58 5.13
C ASP A 120 -15.75 27.84 6.18
N PRO A 121 -15.13 27.05 7.08
CA PRO A 121 -15.88 26.37 8.14
C PRO A 121 -16.48 27.33 9.16
N ASN A 122 -15.93 28.54 9.31
CA ASN A 122 -16.41 29.56 10.26
C ASN A 122 -17.38 30.52 9.59
N ASN A 123 -18.39 29.99 8.91
CA ASN A 123 -19.44 30.78 8.29
C ASN A 123 -20.61 31.05 9.27
N GLN A 124 -21.47 32.01 8.91
CA GLN A 124 -22.61 32.42 9.75
C GLN A 124 -23.84 31.50 9.60
N LEU A 125 -23.76 30.46 8.77
CA LEU A 125 -24.85 29.53 8.50
C LEU A 125 -24.81 28.37 9.50
N LYS A 126 -25.99 27.94 9.94
CA LYS A 126 -26.14 26.70 10.70
C LYS A 126 -26.30 25.53 9.73
N ASP A 127 -25.88 24.33 10.13
CA ASP A 127 -26.00 23.11 9.32
C ASP A 127 -27.38 22.93 8.64
N PRO A 128 -28.53 23.16 9.32
CA PRO A 128 -29.83 23.02 8.66
C PRO A 128 -30.04 23.97 7.47
N GLN A 129 -29.41 25.15 7.47
CA GLN A 129 -29.49 26.12 6.38
C GLN A 129 -28.63 25.69 5.19
N ILE A 130 -27.45 25.09 5.46
CA ILE A 130 -26.57 24.52 4.44
C ILE A 130 -27.27 23.33 3.79
N ASP A 131 -27.84 22.41 4.59
CA ASP A 131 -28.61 21.28 4.09
C ASP A 131 -29.79 21.72 3.22
N GLN A 132 -30.52 22.75 3.66
CA GLN A 132 -31.61 23.32 2.88
C GLN A 132 -31.12 23.89 1.54
N PHE A 133 -29.97 24.57 1.52
CA PHE A 133 -29.35 25.05 0.29
C PHE A 133 -28.96 23.90 -0.64
N LEU A 134 -28.39 22.81 -0.12
CA LEU A 134 -28.06 21.61 -0.91
C LEU A 134 -29.29 20.92 -1.49
N VAL A 135 -30.45 20.98 -0.80
CA VAL A 135 -31.73 20.53 -1.36
C VAL A 135 -32.16 21.43 -2.53
N VAL A 136 -32.04 22.75 -2.37
CA VAL A 136 -32.39 23.71 -3.43
C VAL A 136 -31.47 23.54 -4.65
N ALA A 137 -30.16 23.39 -4.47
CA ALA A 137 -29.20 23.15 -5.55
C ALA A 137 -29.56 21.91 -6.38
N ARG A 138 -29.92 20.80 -5.71
CA ARG A 138 -30.41 19.57 -6.37
C ARG A 138 -31.72 19.78 -7.11
N ALA A 139 -32.65 20.54 -6.55
CA ALA A 139 -33.93 20.85 -7.20
C ALA A 139 -33.71 21.68 -8.48
N VAL A 140 -32.85 22.70 -8.43
CA VAL A 140 -32.45 23.51 -9.59
C VAL A 140 -31.77 22.64 -10.66
N GLY A 141 -30.83 21.76 -10.26
CA GLY A 141 -30.18 20.84 -11.19
C GLY A 141 -31.12 19.81 -11.82
N THR A 142 -32.20 19.43 -11.13
CA THR A 142 -33.25 18.56 -11.68
C THR A 142 -34.10 19.32 -12.70
N PHE A 143 -34.50 20.55 -12.36
CA PHE A 143 -35.31 21.40 -13.23
C PHE A 143 -34.56 21.81 -14.51
N ALA A 144 -33.29 22.20 -14.41
CA ALA A 144 -32.45 22.54 -15.56
C ALA A 144 -32.44 21.42 -16.62
N ARG A 145 -32.24 20.17 -16.19
CA ARG A 145 -32.24 19.00 -17.08
C ARG A 145 -33.61 18.68 -17.68
N ALA A 146 -34.70 19.14 -17.08
CA ALA A 146 -36.05 18.99 -17.63
C ALA A 146 -36.31 19.99 -18.78
N LEU A 147 -35.58 21.10 -18.83
CA LEU A 147 -35.73 22.14 -19.85
C LEU A 147 -34.89 21.88 -21.12
N ASP A 148 -33.79 21.13 -21.01
CA ASP A 148 -32.89 20.80 -22.13
C ASP A 148 -33.43 19.65 -23.02
N CYS A 149 -34.57 19.89 -23.69
CA CYS A 149 -35.20 18.91 -24.59
C CYS A 149 -34.60 18.88 -26.02
N SER A 150 -33.53 19.61 -26.31
CA SER A 150 -33.11 19.89 -27.68
C SER A 150 -32.29 18.79 -28.38
N SER A 151 -31.91 17.70 -27.71
CA SER A 151 -31.00 16.72 -28.34
C SER A 151 -31.12 15.25 -27.90
N SER A 152 -32.14 14.84 -27.14
CA SER A 152 -32.32 13.43 -26.76
C SER A 152 -33.61 12.82 -27.30
N ILE A 153 -33.48 11.68 -28.00
CA ILE A 153 -34.60 10.85 -28.49
C ILE A 153 -35.43 10.24 -27.32
N ARG A 154 -34.91 10.29 -26.08
CA ARG A 154 -35.67 9.96 -24.87
C ARG A 154 -35.40 10.98 -23.76
N GLN A 155 -36.44 11.65 -23.29
CA GLN A 155 -36.35 12.42 -22.05
C GLN A 155 -36.00 11.46 -20.89
N PRO A 156 -34.97 11.76 -20.08
CA PRO A 156 -34.71 10.97 -18.89
C PRO A 156 -35.91 11.04 -17.94
N SER A 157 -36.22 9.91 -17.30
CA SER A 157 -37.30 9.83 -16.30
C SER A 157 -37.02 10.78 -15.13
N LEU A 158 -38.08 11.20 -14.43
CA LEU A 158 -37.96 12.11 -13.28
C LEU A 158 -36.95 11.60 -12.23
N HIS A 159 -36.99 10.31 -11.91
CA HIS A 159 -36.06 9.71 -10.94
C HIS A 159 -34.61 9.70 -11.43
N MET A 160 -34.37 9.50 -12.73
CA MET A 160 -33.02 9.55 -13.30
C MET A 160 -32.45 10.97 -13.30
N SER A 161 -33.28 11.97 -13.62
CA SER A 161 -32.89 13.38 -13.56
C SER A 161 -32.58 13.83 -12.14
N ALA A 162 -33.39 13.41 -11.16
CA ALA A 162 -33.15 13.69 -9.74
C ALA A 162 -31.88 13.01 -9.21
N ALA A 163 -31.63 11.75 -9.60
CA ALA A 163 -30.42 11.04 -9.24
C ALA A 163 -29.16 11.70 -9.85
N ALA A 164 -29.24 12.11 -11.11
CA ALA A 164 -28.14 12.83 -11.77
C ALA A 164 -27.85 14.20 -11.12
N ALA A 165 -28.89 14.91 -10.66
CA ALA A 165 -28.76 16.17 -9.94
C ALA A 165 -28.25 16.01 -8.51
N SER A 166 -28.32 14.81 -7.95
CA SER A 166 -27.86 14.52 -6.59
C SER A 166 -26.41 14.01 -6.53
N ARG A 167 -25.69 13.99 -7.65
CA ARG A 167 -24.27 13.62 -7.70
C ARG A 167 -23.41 14.74 -7.12
N ASP A 168 -22.26 14.37 -6.55
CA ASP A 168 -21.33 15.26 -5.86
C ASP A 168 -20.90 16.48 -6.67
N ILE A 169 -20.80 16.40 -8.00
CA ILE A 169 -20.47 17.58 -8.83
C ILE A 169 -21.49 18.73 -8.72
N THR A 170 -22.71 18.45 -8.24
CA THR A 170 -23.77 19.45 -8.01
C THR A 170 -23.72 20.02 -6.58
N LEU A 171 -23.00 19.36 -5.67
CA LEU A 171 -22.90 19.70 -4.24
C LEU A 171 -21.57 20.38 -3.95
#